data_AF-A0A8C9R8W4-F1
#
_entry.id   AF-A0A8C9R8W4-F1
#
_cell.length_a   1.000
_cell.length_b   1.000
_cell.length_c   1.000
_cell.angle_alpha   90.00
_cell.angle_beta   90.00
_cell.angle_gamma   90.00
#
_symmetry.space_group_name_H-M   'P 1'
#
loop_
_entity.id
_entity.type
_entity.pdbx_description
1 polymer ?
#
loop_
_entity_poly.entity_id
_entity_poly.type
_entity_poly.pdbx_seq_one_letter_code
_entity_poly.pdbx_strand_id
1 'polypeptide(L)'
;MPRGRSARSIHSDSSETDLDNIAELEMTKLQRQFRIMEGDRQAYTIQAQEQIRTQRLEIDRLQEEQEELQCRLQVSQSHSHQQQDVDTVQAMRRLLNQQDEVHEQLESQKESLVHLEQEILSMEKKLAGLRRTRTSVNLKQKSEASEKKKATRTLENKLDRTLVRFNEQLTKNAQLRADLETLRLERVRFQQLQRKLDKELQAVHRDIRDTINRSTVAYDVRVEAQSKMALLKEKAVKDLAQYSAEMKELERIIAHEQHLKDFMSTKSKERDHKRTEKGEDMVDSLEEVFHRIQSMTGEEDLDLLVSKFIQTEEQNFALFNYVNEQNNEAESLKDQIKQVQQEMGQFQAEEESQEARHCSLLTDIDTQQRKTEVRVQSYESQATEASKILDQIKTGVGRMFHKLECDFSVLEDMLGSSTEIRESNIMTYLSLVENRTNDLLSMQVFLNSKNLGNNYDEKDVPWFLLSQSLDIQPENLLIQPPSAGDDIETEASLVTDEDDRPLTQKELRQRILTEVRTTHTLAYINPL
;
A
#
# COMPACT_ATOMS: atom_id res chain seq x y z
N MET A 1 47.99 -119.46 -107.13
CA MET A 1 47.34 -120.59 -107.85
C MET A 1 47.73 -120.55 -109.32
N PRO A 2 47.69 -121.68 -110.06
CA PRO A 2 48.22 -121.80 -111.43
C PRO A 2 47.14 -121.92 -112.54
N ARG A 3 47.54 -121.62 -113.80
CA ARG A 3 47.03 -122.04 -115.13
C ARG A 3 47.67 -121.10 -116.18
N GLY A 4 48.17 -121.50 -117.37
CA GLY A 4 48.44 -122.81 -117.99
C GLY A 4 48.48 -122.70 -119.55
N ARG A 5 49.05 -123.70 -120.26
CA ARG A 5 49.11 -123.87 -121.76
C ARG A 5 50.08 -122.93 -122.53
N SER A 6 50.61 -123.26 -123.72
CA SER A 6 50.83 -124.53 -124.47
C SER A 6 51.87 -124.30 -125.61
N ALA A 7 52.40 -125.35 -126.26
CA ALA A 7 53.54 -125.28 -127.21
C ALA A 7 53.31 -125.83 -128.64
N ARG A 8 54.24 -125.50 -129.55
CA ARG A 8 54.62 -126.12 -130.86
C ARG A 8 55.97 -125.49 -131.31
N SER A 9 56.98 -126.11 -131.94
CA SER A 9 57.25 -127.44 -132.55
C SER A 9 56.77 -127.68 -134.01
N ILE A 10 57.54 -128.52 -134.75
CA ILE A 10 57.44 -128.90 -136.19
C ILE A 10 57.91 -127.77 -137.14
N HIS A 11 58.84 -127.90 -138.12
CA HIS A 11 59.74 -128.95 -138.68
C HIS A 11 60.97 -128.18 -139.35
N SER A 12 61.88 -128.60 -140.26
CA SER A 12 62.36 -129.82 -141.00
C SER A 12 63.52 -129.35 -141.93
N ASP A 13 64.49 -130.12 -142.45
CA ASP A 13 65.22 -131.33 -142.00
C ASP A 13 66.38 -131.63 -142.99
N SER A 14 67.37 -132.48 -142.64
CA SER A 14 68.60 -132.85 -143.42
C SER A 14 69.60 -131.70 -143.75
N SER A 15 70.92 -131.92 -143.93
CA SER A 15 71.72 -133.17 -143.99
C SER A 15 73.04 -133.08 -143.20
N GLU A 16 73.54 -134.25 -142.80
CA GLU A 16 74.77 -134.58 -142.05
C GLU A 16 76.01 -133.67 -142.23
N THR A 17 76.40 -132.94 -141.17
CA THR A 17 77.82 -132.72 -140.76
C THR A 17 78.00 -132.42 -139.26
N ASP A 18 77.15 -131.58 -138.65
CA ASP A 18 77.49 -130.87 -137.39
C ASP A 18 76.57 -131.18 -136.18
N LEU A 19 76.73 -132.35 -135.54
CA LEU A 19 75.88 -132.75 -134.39
C LEU A 19 76.30 -132.16 -133.02
N ASP A 20 77.58 -131.88 -132.81
CA ASP A 20 78.10 -131.55 -131.45
C ASP A 20 77.59 -130.22 -130.88
N ASN A 21 77.27 -129.24 -131.73
CA ASN A 21 76.91 -127.88 -131.30
C ASN A 21 75.55 -127.75 -130.58
N ILE A 22 74.68 -128.76 -130.62
CA ILE A 22 73.32 -128.65 -130.07
C ILE A 22 73.25 -129.04 -128.58
N ALA A 23 74.08 -129.99 -128.13
CA ALA A 23 74.04 -130.50 -126.76
C ALA A 23 74.46 -129.45 -125.70
N GLU A 24 75.43 -128.59 -126.03
CA GLU A 24 75.92 -127.56 -125.10
C GLU A 24 74.87 -126.48 -124.77
N LEU A 25 73.95 -126.21 -125.70
CA LEU A 25 72.93 -125.16 -125.58
C LEU A 25 71.78 -125.51 -124.64
N GLU A 26 71.52 -126.79 -124.37
CA GLU A 26 70.55 -127.20 -123.34
C GLU A 26 71.20 -127.26 -121.95
N MET A 27 72.42 -127.80 -121.85
CA MET A 27 73.17 -127.87 -120.59
C MET A 27 73.38 -126.49 -119.96
N THR A 28 73.76 -125.49 -120.76
CA THR A 28 73.98 -124.12 -120.29
C THR A 28 72.70 -123.42 -119.79
N LYS A 29 71.51 -123.74 -120.34
CA LYS A 29 70.22 -123.23 -119.82
C LYS A 29 69.90 -123.80 -118.44
N LEU A 30 70.05 -125.10 -118.25
CA LEU A 30 69.75 -125.76 -116.96
C LEU A 30 70.69 -125.29 -115.85
N GLN A 31 72.00 -125.17 -116.14
CA GLN A 31 72.98 -124.60 -115.21
C GLN A 31 72.60 -123.16 -114.80
N ARG A 32 72.11 -122.34 -115.74
CA ARG A 32 71.68 -120.96 -115.44
C ARG A 32 70.44 -120.91 -114.55
N GLN A 33 69.44 -121.77 -114.77
CA GLN A 33 68.26 -121.84 -113.90
C GLN A 33 68.60 -122.31 -112.48
N PHE A 34 69.44 -123.35 -112.35
CA PHE A 34 69.85 -123.84 -111.02
C PHE A 34 70.59 -122.77 -110.21
N ARG A 35 71.48 -122.00 -110.87
CA ARG A 35 72.23 -120.91 -110.24
C ARG A 35 71.37 -119.74 -109.78
N ILE A 36 70.27 -119.43 -110.50
CA ILE A 36 69.30 -118.42 -110.07
C ILE A 36 68.52 -118.92 -108.84
N MET A 37 67.97 -120.14 -108.91
CA MET A 37 67.17 -120.71 -107.83
C MET A 37 67.99 -120.94 -106.54
N GLU A 38 69.28 -121.26 -106.65
CA GLU A 38 70.24 -121.27 -105.53
C GLU A 38 70.43 -119.88 -104.91
N GLY A 39 70.52 -118.83 -105.74
CA GLY A 39 70.64 -117.45 -105.29
C GLY A 39 69.37 -116.97 -104.55
N ASP A 40 68.19 -117.23 -105.12
CA ASP A 40 66.90 -116.90 -104.51
C ASP A 40 66.72 -117.64 -103.18
N ARG A 41 67.09 -118.93 -103.12
CA ARG A 41 67.09 -119.75 -101.90
C ARG A 41 67.99 -119.14 -100.81
N GLN A 42 69.20 -118.72 -101.16
CA GLN A 42 70.14 -118.08 -100.23
C GLN A 42 69.61 -116.72 -99.74
N ALA A 43 69.10 -115.89 -100.66
CA ALA A 43 68.53 -114.58 -100.33
C ALA A 43 67.36 -114.69 -99.34
N TYR A 44 66.43 -115.63 -99.56
CA TYR A 44 65.33 -115.88 -98.62
C TYR A 44 65.83 -116.36 -97.25
N THR A 45 66.84 -117.24 -97.18
CA THR A 45 67.39 -117.67 -95.87
C THR A 45 68.07 -116.54 -95.10
N ILE A 46 68.75 -115.62 -95.79
CA ILE A 46 69.37 -114.44 -95.18
C ILE A 46 68.29 -113.46 -94.68
N GLN A 47 67.28 -113.16 -95.51
CA GLN A 47 66.17 -112.28 -95.10
C GLN A 47 65.38 -112.84 -93.90
N ALA A 48 65.14 -114.16 -93.85
CA ALA A 48 64.50 -114.80 -92.71
C ALA A 48 65.35 -114.72 -91.43
N GLN A 49 66.68 -114.91 -91.53
CA GLN A 49 67.59 -114.74 -90.39
C GLN A 49 67.66 -113.28 -89.91
N GLU A 50 67.67 -112.32 -90.82
CA GLU A 50 67.65 -110.89 -90.49
C GLU A 50 66.35 -110.49 -89.78
N GLN A 51 65.20 -110.99 -90.23
CA GLN A 51 63.90 -110.79 -89.57
C GLN A 51 63.85 -111.44 -88.17
N ILE A 52 64.39 -112.65 -88.00
CA ILE A 52 64.50 -113.29 -86.69
C ILE A 52 65.44 -112.50 -85.76
N ARG A 53 66.50 -111.88 -86.30
CA ARG A 53 67.43 -111.04 -85.54
C ARG A 53 66.76 -109.75 -85.07
N THR A 54 66.00 -109.06 -85.91
CA THR A 54 65.28 -107.83 -85.51
C THR A 54 64.14 -108.14 -84.53
N GLN A 55 63.39 -109.23 -84.74
CA GLN A 55 62.35 -109.66 -83.80
C GLN A 55 62.90 -109.97 -82.40
N ARG A 56 64.11 -110.54 -82.29
CA ARG A 56 64.76 -110.75 -80.99
C ARG A 56 65.12 -109.44 -80.31
N LEU A 57 65.78 -108.52 -81.02
CA LEU A 57 66.14 -107.20 -80.46
C LEU A 57 64.92 -106.40 -79.99
N GLU A 58 63.78 -106.51 -80.68
CA GLU A 58 62.52 -105.88 -80.23
C GLU A 58 61.95 -106.57 -78.98
N ILE A 59 62.06 -107.90 -78.86
CA ILE A 59 61.67 -108.64 -77.64
C ILE A 59 62.57 -108.27 -76.46
N ASP A 60 63.89 -108.23 -76.67
CA ASP A 60 64.87 -107.90 -75.62
C ASP A 60 64.60 -106.47 -75.09
N ARG A 61 64.36 -105.51 -75.98
CA ARG A 61 63.95 -104.13 -75.61
C ARG A 61 62.61 -104.10 -74.86
N LEU A 62 61.61 -104.86 -75.31
CA LEU A 62 60.30 -104.92 -74.62
C LEU A 62 60.42 -105.55 -73.22
N GLN A 63 61.40 -106.40 -72.98
CA GLN A 63 61.72 -106.90 -71.64
C GLN A 63 62.37 -105.80 -70.77
N GLU A 64 63.32 -105.03 -71.29
CA GLU A 64 63.88 -103.86 -70.60
C GLU A 64 62.79 -102.83 -70.22
N GLU A 65 61.88 -102.50 -71.16
CA GLU A 65 60.75 -101.60 -70.90
C GLU A 65 59.75 -102.19 -69.87
N GLN A 66 59.54 -103.51 -69.88
CA GLN A 66 58.70 -104.19 -68.87
C GLN A 66 59.35 -104.16 -67.48
N GLU A 67 60.64 -104.42 -67.36
CA GLU A 67 61.37 -104.37 -66.09
C GLU A 67 61.42 -102.93 -65.53
N GLU A 68 61.59 -101.91 -66.37
CA GLU A 68 61.55 -100.52 -65.93
C GLU A 68 60.14 -100.14 -65.41
N LEU A 69 59.09 -100.54 -66.12
CA LEU A 69 57.71 -100.31 -65.68
C LEU A 69 57.38 -101.03 -64.36
N GLN A 70 57.89 -102.25 -64.15
CA GLN A 70 57.75 -102.96 -62.87
C GLN A 70 58.52 -102.25 -61.74
N CYS A 71 59.75 -101.77 -61.99
CA CYS A 71 60.50 -100.97 -61.03
C CYS A 71 59.76 -99.68 -60.64
N ARG A 72 59.25 -98.93 -61.63
CA ARG A 72 58.45 -97.72 -61.41
C ARG A 72 57.18 -98.01 -60.61
N LEU A 73 56.50 -99.13 -60.89
CA LEU A 73 55.32 -99.57 -60.14
C LEU A 73 55.67 -99.91 -58.68
N GLN A 74 56.78 -100.61 -58.43
CA GLN A 74 57.24 -100.91 -57.07
C GLN A 74 57.64 -99.67 -56.27
N VAL A 75 58.25 -98.66 -56.92
CA VAL A 75 58.53 -97.36 -56.27
C VAL A 75 57.22 -96.63 -55.93
N SER A 76 56.25 -96.60 -56.84
CA SER A 76 54.92 -96.03 -56.58
C SER A 76 54.17 -96.77 -55.45
N GLN A 77 54.22 -98.11 -55.44
CA GLN A 77 53.56 -98.95 -54.42
C GLN A 77 54.41 -99.15 -53.16
N SER A 78 55.57 -98.50 -53.04
CA SER A 78 56.42 -98.60 -51.86
C SER A 78 55.70 -98.09 -50.62
N HIS A 79 55.85 -98.82 -49.50
CA HIS A 79 55.19 -98.54 -48.22
C HIS A 79 55.35 -97.09 -47.76
N SER A 80 56.46 -96.41 -48.08
CA SER A 80 56.65 -94.98 -47.75
C SER A 80 55.66 -94.05 -48.46
N HIS A 81 55.35 -94.30 -49.75
CA HIS A 81 54.40 -93.46 -50.49
C HIS A 81 52.97 -93.77 -50.04
N GLN A 82 52.62 -95.05 -49.87
CA GLN A 82 51.31 -95.45 -49.34
C GLN A 82 51.05 -94.89 -47.93
N GLN A 83 52.07 -94.82 -47.07
CA GLN A 83 51.93 -94.19 -45.75
C GLN A 83 51.72 -92.67 -45.86
N GLN A 84 52.44 -91.99 -46.77
CA GLN A 84 52.25 -90.55 -47.03
C GLN A 84 50.86 -90.25 -47.60
N ASP A 85 50.30 -91.11 -48.47
CA ASP A 85 48.93 -91.00 -48.95
C ASP A 85 47.91 -91.19 -47.81
N VAL A 86 48.13 -92.15 -46.91
CA VAL A 86 47.30 -92.35 -45.71
C VAL A 86 47.39 -91.16 -44.75
N ASP A 87 48.58 -90.62 -44.51
CA ASP A 87 48.81 -89.51 -43.58
C ASP A 87 48.24 -88.19 -44.13
N THR A 88 48.37 -87.94 -45.44
CA THR A 88 47.74 -86.78 -46.11
C THR A 88 46.22 -86.89 -46.16
N VAL A 89 45.66 -88.09 -46.41
CA VAL A 89 44.21 -88.32 -46.30
C VAL A 89 43.71 -88.13 -44.86
N GLN A 90 44.48 -88.55 -43.85
CA GLN A 90 44.15 -88.25 -42.45
C GLN A 90 44.22 -86.76 -42.13
N ALA A 91 45.23 -86.04 -42.64
CA ALA A 91 45.34 -84.59 -42.47
C ALA A 91 44.16 -83.85 -43.13
N MET A 92 43.79 -84.23 -44.36
CA MET A 92 42.62 -83.67 -45.05
C MET A 92 41.32 -83.94 -44.29
N ARG A 93 41.12 -85.15 -43.73
CA ARG A 93 39.95 -85.43 -42.88
C ARG A 93 39.92 -84.58 -41.61
N ARG A 94 41.06 -84.36 -40.95
CA ARG A 94 41.13 -83.47 -39.76
C ARG A 94 40.78 -82.03 -40.13
N LEU A 95 41.25 -81.53 -41.27
CA LEU A 95 40.95 -80.19 -41.77
C LEU A 95 39.47 -80.03 -42.18
N LEU A 96 38.86 -81.04 -42.81
CA LEU A 96 37.43 -81.05 -43.14
C LEU A 96 36.57 -81.03 -41.86
N ASN A 97 36.85 -81.90 -40.89
CA ASN A 97 36.15 -81.89 -39.60
C ASN A 97 36.28 -80.51 -38.90
N GLN A 98 37.45 -79.88 -38.94
CA GLN A 98 37.65 -78.53 -38.39
C GLN A 98 36.87 -77.45 -39.16
N GLN A 99 36.74 -77.59 -40.49
CA GLN A 99 35.91 -76.71 -41.31
C GLN A 99 34.43 -76.85 -40.94
N ASP A 100 33.95 -78.08 -40.73
CA ASP A 100 32.57 -78.37 -40.33
C ASP A 100 32.29 -77.86 -38.91
N GLU A 101 33.17 -78.11 -37.94
CA GLU A 101 33.08 -77.58 -36.56
C GLU A 101 33.02 -76.03 -36.53
N VAL A 102 33.84 -75.36 -37.35
CA VAL A 102 33.82 -73.89 -37.47
C VAL A 102 32.55 -73.40 -38.19
N HIS A 103 32.01 -74.17 -39.14
CA HIS A 103 30.77 -73.82 -39.82
C HIS A 103 29.56 -73.93 -38.87
N GLU A 104 29.43 -75.01 -38.09
CA GLU A 104 28.39 -75.15 -37.06
C GLU A 104 28.46 -74.01 -36.03
N GLN A 105 29.66 -73.67 -35.54
CA GLN A 105 29.85 -72.53 -34.64
C GLN A 105 29.39 -71.22 -35.29
N LEU A 106 29.73 -70.99 -36.56
CA LEU A 106 29.38 -69.75 -37.27
C LEU A 106 27.88 -69.64 -37.56
N GLU A 107 27.18 -70.74 -37.86
CA GLU A 107 25.71 -70.72 -37.95
C GLU A 107 25.06 -70.50 -36.58
N SER A 108 25.53 -71.15 -35.51
CA SER A 108 25.00 -70.92 -34.16
C SER A 108 25.17 -69.46 -33.70
N GLN A 109 26.26 -68.80 -34.09
CA GLN A 109 26.45 -67.37 -33.82
C GLN A 109 25.52 -66.49 -34.67
N LYS A 110 25.28 -66.81 -35.95
CA LYS A 110 24.28 -66.12 -36.77
C LYS A 110 22.88 -66.21 -36.17
N GLU A 111 22.45 -67.39 -35.70
CA GLU A 111 21.17 -67.56 -35.01
C GLU A 111 21.09 -66.68 -33.75
N SER A 112 22.16 -66.63 -32.95
CA SER A 112 22.22 -65.76 -31.77
C SER A 112 22.16 -64.27 -32.11
N LEU A 113 22.78 -63.84 -33.22
CA LEU A 113 22.73 -62.46 -33.70
C LEU A 113 21.32 -62.09 -34.18
N VAL A 114 20.69 -62.96 -34.97
CA VAL A 114 19.30 -62.76 -35.45
C VAL A 114 18.32 -62.69 -34.28
N HIS A 115 18.52 -63.47 -33.21
CA HIS A 115 17.73 -63.34 -31.98
C HIS A 115 17.95 -61.98 -31.30
N LEU A 116 19.21 -61.54 -31.15
CA LEU A 116 19.54 -60.24 -30.56
C LEU A 116 18.95 -59.07 -31.37
N GLU A 117 19.01 -59.10 -32.70
CA GLU A 117 18.42 -58.08 -33.57
C GLU A 117 16.90 -58.01 -33.39
N GLN A 118 16.20 -59.15 -33.31
CA GLN A 118 14.78 -59.20 -33.03
C GLN A 118 14.43 -58.62 -31.65
N GLU A 119 15.24 -58.92 -30.62
CA GLU A 119 15.05 -58.38 -29.27
C GLU A 119 15.27 -56.86 -29.25
N ILE A 120 16.34 -56.37 -29.89
CA ILE A 120 16.65 -54.94 -30.07
C ILE A 120 15.48 -54.23 -30.74
N LEU A 121 14.99 -54.72 -31.88
CA LEU A 121 13.82 -54.16 -32.58
C LEU A 121 12.57 -54.15 -31.69
N SER A 122 12.38 -55.17 -30.85
CA SER A 122 11.29 -55.19 -29.85
C SER A 122 11.44 -54.06 -28.82
N MET A 123 12.67 -53.79 -28.38
CA MET A 123 12.99 -52.79 -27.35
C MET A 123 12.95 -51.37 -27.91
N GLU A 124 13.44 -51.15 -29.13
CA GLU A 124 13.27 -49.89 -29.85
C GLU A 124 11.78 -49.55 -30.06
N LYS A 125 10.96 -50.53 -30.44
CA LYS A 125 9.51 -50.36 -30.60
C LYS A 125 8.82 -50.00 -29.27
N LYS A 126 9.21 -50.63 -28.16
CA LYS A 126 8.75 -50.28 -26.80
C LYS A 126 9.18 -48.85 -26.42
N LEU A 127 10.45 -48.49 -26.65
CA LEU A 127 11.00 -47.16 -26.38
C LEU A 127 10.35 -46.06 -27.23
N ALA A 128 10.08 -46.32 -28.51
CA ALA A 128 9.35 -45.40 -29.39
C ALA A 128 7.92 -45.18 -28.91
N GLY A 129 7.23 -46.23 -28.44
CA GLY A 129 5.94 -46.13 -27.77
C GLY A 129 6.00 -45.23 -26.53
N LEU A 130 6.89 -45.53 -25.59
CA LEU A 130 7.08 -44.75 -24.36
C LEU A 130 7.44 -43.28 -24.65
N ARG A 131 8.28 -43.00 -25.64
CA ARG A 131 8.62 -41.64 -26.09
C ARG A 131 7.38 -40.90 -26.60
N ARG A 132 6.55 -41.52 -27.45
CA ARG A 132 5.28 -40.94 -27.95
C ARG A 132 4.32 -40.63 -26.79
N THR A 133 4.11 -41.57 -25.88
CA THR A 133 3.23 -41.38 -24.71
C THR A 133 3.75 -40.27 -23.80
N ARG A 134 5.05 -40.24 -23.49
CA ARG A 134 5.66 -39.18 -22.65
C ARG A 134 5.51 -37.80 -23.28
N THR A 135 5.66 -37.66 -24.59
CA THR A 135 5.45 -36.38 -25.29
C THR A 135 3.98 -35.96 -25.26
N SER A 136 3.04 -36.89 -25.47
CA SER A 136 1.60 -36.60 -25.38
C SER A 136 1.17 -36.18 -23.96
N VAL A 137 1.64 -36.88 -22.93
CA VAL A 137 1.36 -36.54 -21.52
C VAL A 137 1.96 -35.18 -21.15
N ASN A 138 3.20 -34.90 -21.55
CA ASN A 138 3.83 -33.58 -21.32
C ASN A 138 3.06 -32.44 -22.02
N LEU A 139 2.52 -32.65 -23.22
CA LEU A 139 1.71 -31.66 -23.92
C LEU A 139 0.39 -31.38 -23.17
N LYS A 140 -0.31 -32.43 -22.74
CA LYS A 140 -1.54 -32.30 -21.93
C LYS A 140 -1.29 -31.64 -20.58
N GLN A 141 -0.25 -32.07 -19.84
CA GLN A 141 0.11 -31.44 -18.57
C GLN A 141 0.49 -29.97 -18.74
N LYS A 142 1.14 -29.58 -19.85
CA LYS A 142 1.41 -28.17 -20.16
C LYS A 142 0.16 -27.37 -20.54
N SER A 143 -0.79 -27.94 -21.29
CA SER A 143 -2.06 -27.24 -21.58
C SER A 143 -2.91 -27.10 -20.32
N GLU A 144 -3.11 -28.17 -19.56
CA GLU A 144 -3.83 -28.16 -18.29
C GLU A 144 -3.21 -27.19 -17.27
N ALA A 145 -1.88 -27.15 -17.15
CA ALA A 145 -1.20 -26.20 -16.25
C ALA A 145 -1.35 -24.74 -16.73
N SER A 146 -1.39 -24.52 -18.04
CA SER A 146 -1.66 -23.20 -18.64
C SER A 146 -3.11 -22.77 -18.41
N GLU A 147 -4.07 -23.67 -18.60
CA GLU A 147 -5.50 -23.48 -18.34
C GLU A 147 -5.77 -23.22 -16.85
N LYS A 148 -5.18 -24.02 -15.95
CA LYS A 148 -5.24 -23.81 -14.50
C LYS A 148 -4.67 -22.43 -14.13
N LYS A 149 -3.48 -22.05 -14.64
CA LYS A 149 -2.90 -20.70 -14.42
C LYS A 149 -3.77 -19.56 -14.97
N LYS A 150 -4.43 -19.75 -16.12
CA LYS A 150 -5.40 -18.79 -16.67
C LYS A 150 -6.63 -18.69 -15.77
N ALA A 151 -7.16 -19.82 -15.29
CA ALA A 151 -8.30 -19.85 -14.39
C ALA A 151 -7.98 -19.12 -13.08
N THR A 152 -6.84 -19.41 -12.43
CA THR A 152 -6.38 -18.69 -11.23
C THR A 152 -6.32 -17.18 -11.48
N ARG A 153 -5.67 -16.74 -12.57
CA ARG A 153 -5.63 -15.32 -12.97
C ARG A 153 -7.01 -14.70 -13.17
N THR A 154 -7.99 -15.43 -13.70
CA THR A 154 -9.37 -14.91 -13.82
C THR A 154 -10.14 -14.90 -12.50
N LEU A 155 -9.70 -15.64 -11.48
CA LEU A 155 -10.26 -15.62 -10.13
C LEU A 155 -9.61 -14.53 -9.28
N GLU A 156 -8.28 -14.37 -9.36
CA GLU A 156 -7.50 -13.25 -8.82
C GLU A 156 -8.08 -11.91 -9.31
N ASN A 157 -8.12 -11.69 -10.63
CA ASN A 157 -8.72 -10.49 -11.23
C ASN A 157 -10.21 -10.26 -10.88
N LYS A 158 -10.96 -11.29 -10.47
CA LYS A 158 -12.34 -11.13 -9.97
C LYS A 158 -12.34 -10.73 -8.50
N LEU A 159 -11.52 -11.38 -7.68
CA LEU A 159 -11.32 -11.07 -6.27
C LEU A 159 -10.88 -9.61 -6.11
N ASP A 160 -9.86 -9.18 -6.85
CA ASP A 160 -9.34 -7.80 -6.82
C ASP A 160 -10.43 -6.78 -7.18
N ARG A 161 -11.21 -7.06 -8.23
CA ARG A 161 -12.36 -6.21 -8.61
C ARG A 161 -13.46 -6.17 -7.55
N THR A 162 -13.66 -7.26 -6.79
CA THR A 162 -14.59 -7.24 -5.64
C THR A 162 -14.01 -6.55 -4.41
N LEU A 163 -12.70 -6.65 -4.17
CA LEU A 163 -12.01 -5.96 -3.07
C LEU A 163 -11.95 -4.45 -3.29
N VAL A 164 -11.62 -3.99 -4.51
CA VAL A 164 -11.68 -2.56 -4.87
C VAL A 164 -13.10 -2.01 -4.66
N ARG A 165 -14.13 -2.71 -5.16
CA ARG A 165 -15.53 -2.33 -4.95
C ARG A 165 -15.95 -2.36 -3.48
N PHE A 166 -15.46 -3.30 -2.69
CA PHE A 166 -15.73 -3.36 -1.26
C PHE A 166 -15.08 -2.18 -0.53
N ASN A 167 -13.82 -1.85 -0.84
CA ASN A 167 -13.11 -0.71 -0.30
C ASN A 167 -13.76 0.63 -0.70
N GLU A 168 -14.23 0.77 -1.94
CA GLU A 168 -15.06 1.90 -2.37
C GLU A 168 -16.35 2.05 -1.54
N GLN A 169 -17.00 0.95 -1.16
CA GLN A 169 -18.19 0.99 -0.32
C GLN A 169 -17.83 1.31 1.13
N LEU A 170 -16.68 0.85 1.64
CA LEU A 170 -16.18 1.23 2.97
C LEU A 170 -15.85 2.73 3.05
N THR A 171 -15.20 3.32 2.05
CA THR A 171 -14.90 4.77 2.05
C THR A 171 -16.17 5.60 1.94
N LYS A 172 -17.11 5.23 1.05
CA LYS A 172 -18.44 5.84 0.98
C LYS A 172 -19.22 5.72 2.30
N ASN A 173 -19.11 4.57 2.99
CA ASN A 173 -19.77 4.37 4.28
C ASN A 173 -19.10 5.17 5.42
N ALA A 174 -17.78 5.38 5.38
CA ALA A 174 -17.07 6.26 6.30
C ALA A 174 -17.46 7.74 6.09
N GLN A 175 -17.55 8.19 4.84
CA GLN A 175 -18.06 9.53 4.48
C GLN A 175 -19.48 9.74 5.03
N LEU A 176 -20.41 8.82 4.74
CA LEU A 176 -21.79 8.88 5.23
C LEU A 176 -21.90 8.84 6.78
N ARG A 177 -20.92 8.29 7.50
CA ARG A 177 -20.85 8.38 8.97
C ARG A 177 -20.44 9.78 9.43
N ALA A 178 -19.42 10.37 8.82
CA ALA A 178 -18.99 11.74 9.11
C ALA A 178 -20.08 12.77 8.78
N ASP A 179 -20.81 12.58 7.68
CA ASP A 179 -21.99 13.38 7.31
C ASP A 179 -23.09 13.26 8.38
N LEU A 180 -23.41 12.02 8.82
CA LEU A 180 -24.38 11.78 9.88
C LEU A 180 -23.97 12.36 11.24
N GLU A 181 -22.68 12.37 11.57
CA GLU A 181 -22.16 12.98 12.80
C GLU A 181 -22.22 14.50 12.73
N THR A 182 -21.88 15.10 11.59
CA THR A 182 -22.05 16.54 11.32
C THR A 182 -23.52 16.96 11.48
N LEU A 183 -24.44 16.26 10.81
CA LEU A 183 -25.89 16.53 10.91
C LEU A 183 -26.45 16.30 12.32
N ARG A 184 -25.85 15.39 13.12
CA ARG A 184 -26.21 15.22 14.55
C ARG A 184 -25.75 16.41 15.39
N LEU A 185 -24.52 16.90 15.18
CA LEU A 185 -23.98 18.08 15.87
C LEU A 185 -24.79 19.34 15.52
N GLU A 186 -25.12 19.55 14.24
CA GLU A 186 -25.98 20.62 13.78
C GLU A 186 -27.38 20.55 14.42
N ARG A 187 -28.00 19.37 14.44
CA ARG A 187 -29.29 19.16 15.11
C ARG A 187 -29.24 19.48 16.61
N VAL A 188 -28.16 19.10 17.31
CA VAL A 188 -27.98 19.44 18.73
C VAL A 188 -27.82 20.96 18.91
N ARG A 189 -27.02 21.62 18.08
CA ARG A 189 -26.84 23.08 18.09
C ARG A 189 -28.16 23.82 17.80
N PHE A 190 -28.94 23.34 16.84
CA PHE A 190 -30.28 23.87 16.53
C PHE A 190 -31.24 23.71 17.71
N GLN A 191 -31.27 22.53 18.35
CA GLN A 191 -32.10 22.29 19.55
C GLN A 191 -31.65 23.14 20.74
N GLN A 192 -30.37 23.42 20.90
CA GLN A 192 -29.87 24.37 21.91
C GLN A 192 -30.33 25.80 21.62
N LEU A 193 -30.28 26.25 20.36
CA LEU A 193 -30.77 27.57 19.94
C LEU A 193 -32.28 27.70 20.15
N GLN A 194 -33.07 26.69 19.73
CA GLN A 194 -34.52 26.66 19.95
C GLN A 194 -34.85 26.80 21.45
N ARG A 195 -34.19 26.04 22.32
CA ARG A 195 -34.37 26.13 23.78
C ARG A 195 -33.93 27.47 24.40
N LYS A 196 -33.12 28.29 23.72
CA LYS A 196 -32.83 29.68 24.14
C LYS A 196 -33.97 30.61 23.74
N LEU A 197 -34.38 30.55 22.47
CA LEU A 197 -35.51 31.32 21.95
C LEU A 197 -36.82 31.03 22.71
N ASP A 198 -37.07 29.76 23.07
CA ASP A 198 -38.22 29.36 23.90
C ASP A 198 -38.17 30.01 25.31
N LYS A 199 -36.97 30.18 25.89
CA LYS A 199 -36.80 30.84 27.19
C LYS A 199 -36.96 32.36 27.09
N GLU A 200 -36.46 32.96 26.03
CA GLU A 200 -36.58 34.40 25.73
C GLU A 200 -38.05 34.75 25.49
N LEU A 201 -38.77 33.97 24.67
CA LEU A 201 -40.21 34.11 24.46
C LEU A 201 -40.99 33.95 25.77
N GLN A 202 -40.63 32.98 26.62
CA GLN A 202 -41.23 32.84 27.95
C GLN A 202 -40.91 34.02 28.89
N ALA A 203 -39.75 34.66 28.78
CA ALA A 203 -39.43 35.86 29.56
C ALA A 203 -40.32 37.03 29.11
N VAL A 204 -40.36 37.32 27.81
CA VAL A 204 -41.23 38.35 27.22
C VAL A 204 -42.72 38.11 27.58
N HIS A 205 -43.18 36.85 27.61
CA HIS A 205 -44.54 36.51 28.05
C HIS A 205 -44.78 36.74 29.56
N ARG A 206 -43.75 36.74 30.41
CA ARG A 206 -43.86 37.18 31.82
C ARG A 206 -43.87 38.71 31.89
N ASP A 207 -43.00 39.39 31.15
CA ASP A 207 -42.93 40.85 31.15
C ASP A 207 -44.24 41.49 30.64
N ILE A 208 -44.86 40.90 29.61
CA ILE A 208 -46.21 41.26 29.13
C ILE A 208 -47.27 41.03 30.22
N ARG A 209 -47.20 39.92 30.96
CA ARG A 209 -48.15 39.64 32.05
C ARG A 209 -47.97 40.62 33.21
N ASP A 210 -46.74 40.92 33.59
CA ASP A 210 -46.43 41.83 34.69
C ASP A 210 -46.78 43.28 34.34
N THR A 211 -46.57 43.71 33.09
CA THR A 211 -47.04 45.02 32.63
C THR A 211 -48.57 45.09 32.60
N ILE A 212 -49.29 44.05 32.15
CA ILE A 212 -50.76 43.97 32.26
C ILE A 212 -51.23 44.02 33.72
N ASN A 213 -50.59 43.28 34.62
CA ASN A 213 -50.91 43.28 36.05
C ASN A 213 -50.72 44.68 36.66
N ARG A 214 -49.58 45.33 36.40
CA ARG A 214 -49.28 46.71 36.84
C ARG A 214 -50.30 47.71 36.27
N SER A 215 -50.68 47.58 34.99
CA SER A 215 -51.72 48.41 34.36
C SER A 215 -53.10 48.21 34.97
N THR A 216 -53.44 46.98 35.38
CA THR A 216 -54.71 46.66 36.04
C THR A 216 -54.78 47.30 37.43
N VAL A 217 -53.76 47.09 38.26
CA VAL A 217 -53.66 47.73 39.60
C VAL A 217 -53.69 49.26 39.49
N ALA A 218 -52.99 49.86 38.51
CA ALA A 218 -53.05 51.30 38.28
C ALA A 218 -54.43 51.79 37.81
N TYR A 219 -55.18 50.97 37.05
CA TYR A 219 -56.56 51.26 36.66
C TYR A 219 -57.50 51.22 37.88
N ASP A 220 -57.38 50.20 38.73
CA ASP A 220 -58.22 50.02 39.92
C ASP A 220 -58.01 51.15 40.93
N VAL A 221 -56.75 51.52 41.22
CA VAL A 221 -56.40 52.67 42.07
C VAL A 221 -56.96 53.98 41.48
N ARG A 222 -56.96 54.14 40.15
CA ARG A 222 -57.55 55.30 39.49
C ARG A 222 -59.08 55.32 39.62
N VAL A 223 -59.75 54.17 39.52
CA VAL A 223 -61.22 54.07 39.72
C VAL A 223 -61.59 54.36 41.17
N GLU A 224 -60.83 53.86 42.14
CA GLU A 224 -60.97 54.25 43.55
C GLU A 224 -60.80 55.76 43.77
N ALA A 225 -59.77 56.37 43.19
CA ALA A 225 -59.56 57.81 43.29
C ALA A 225 -60.73 58.60 42.67
N GLN A 226 -61.23 58.15 41.51
CA GLN A 226 -62.39 58.76 40.85
C GLN A 226 -63.67 58.64 41.67
N SER A 227 -63.92 57.50 42.33
CA SER A 227 -65.10 57.32 43.19
C SER A 227 -65.02 58.19 44.45
N LYS A 228 -63.84 58.28 45.09
CA LYS A 228 -63.57 59.18 46.23
C LYS A 228 -63.76 60.65 45.82
N MET A 229 -63.27 61.07 44.65
CA MET A 229 -63.49 62.41 44.11
C MET A 229 -64.95 62.70 43.78
N ALA A 230 -65.71 61.72 43.29
CA ALA A 230 -67.13 61.87 43.01
C ALA A 230 -67.94 62.08 44.31
N LEU A 231 -67.68 61.26 45.34
CA LEU A 231 -68.31 61.38 46.65
C LEU A 231 -67.99 62.72 47.34
N LEU A 232 -66.75 63.19 47.26
CA LEU A 232 -66.37 64.51 47.79
C LEU A 232 -67.07 65.66 47.05
N LYS A 233 -67.23 65.57 45.72
CA LYS A 233 -68.02 66.55 44.95
C LYS A 233 -69.50 66.52 45.30
N GLU A 234 -70.10 65.33 45.44
CA GLU A 234 -71.50 65.19 45.85
C GLU A 234 -71.73 65.76 47.26
N LYS A 235 -70.80 65.50 48.20
CA LYS A 235 -70.82 66.12 49.53
C LYS A 235 -70.73 67.65 49.42
N ALA A 236 -69.74 68.20 48.72
CA ALA A 236 -69.59 69.65 48.58
C ALA A 236 -70.83 70.34 47.96
N VAL A 237 -71.54 69.67 47.04
CA VAL A 237 -72.81 70.16 46.50
C VAL A 237 -73.95 70.11 47.53
N LYS A 238 -74.03 69.07 48.37
CA LYS A 238 -75.00 68.97 49.47
C LYS A 238 -74.71 70.01 50.56
N ASP A 239 -73.46 70.14 50.99
CA ASP A 239 -73.03 71.12 51.99
C ASP A 239 -73.35 72.55 51.49
N LEU A 240 -73.01 72.88 50.23
CA LEU A 240 -73.36 74.17 49.62
C LEU A 240 -74.89 74.38 49.52
N ALA A 241 -75.66 73.34 49.21
CA ALA A 241 -77.11 73.42 49.19
C ALA A 241 -77.68 73.69 50.60
N GLN A 242 -77.15 73.04 51.64
CA GLN A 242 -77.48 73.26 53.05
C GLN A 242 -77.16 74.69 53.49
N TYR A 243 -75.92 75.16 53.30
CA TYR A 243 -75.56 76.56 53.57
C TYR A 243 -76.47 77.54 52.80
N SER A 244 -76.84 77.25 51.55
CA SER A 244 -77.75 78.10 50.77
C SER A 244 -79.20 78.07 51.26
N ALA A 245 -79.60 77.08 52.07
CA ALA A 245 -80.90 77.02 52.73
C ALA A 245 -80.86 77.73 54.09
N GLU A 246 -79.81 77.49 54.88
CA GLU A 246 -79.54 78.17 56.15
C GLU A 246 -79.41 79.69 55.95
N MET A 247 -78.66 80.15 54.94
CA MET A 247 -78.58 81.58 54.62
C MET A 247 -79.96 82.17 54.29
N LYS A 248 -80.82 81.45 53.55
CA LYS A 248 -82.18 81.90 53.24
C LYS A 248 -83.11 81.86 54.46
N GLU A 249 -82.84 81.00 55.43
CA GLU A 249 -83.57 80.98 56.70
C GLU A 249 -83.12 82.12 57.61
N LEU A 250 -81.82 82.40 57.70
CA LEU A 250 -81.29 83.60 58.35
C LEU A 250 -81.77 84.89 57.68
N GLU A 251 -81.82 84.97 56.35
CA GLU A 251 -82.43 86.10 55.62
C GLU A 251 -83.91 86.30 55.99
N ARG A 252 -84.68 85.22 56.16
CA ARG A 252 -86.09 85.29 56.62
C ARG A 252 -86.19 85.71 58.09
N ILE A 253 -85.32 85.21 58.96
CA ILE A 253 -85.26 85.60 60.37
C ILE A 253 -84.89 87.07 60.47
N ILE A 254 -83.85 87.53 59.76
CA ILE A 254 -83.45 88.93 59.70
C ILE A 254 -84.55 89.80 59.10
N ALA A 255 -85.26 89.37 58.05
CA ALA A 255 -86.40 90.12 57.52
C ALA A 255 -87.58 90.18 58.51
N HIS A 256 -87.84 89.10 59.26
CA HIS A 256 -88.84 89.08 60.33
C HIS A 256 -88.43 89.95 61.52
N GLU A 257 -87.15 89.92 61.91
CA GLU A 257 -86.57 90.79 62.94
C GLU A 257 -86.53 92.25 62.49
N GLN A 258 -86.30 92.56 61.21
CA GLN A 258 -86.40 93.91 60.67
C GLN A 258 -87.85 94.39 60.69
N HIS A 259 -88.81 93.58 60.23
CA HIS A 259 -90.23 93.90 60.34
C HIS A 259 -90.67 94.06 61.82
N LEU A 260 -90.20 93.19 62.71
CA LEU A 260 -90.43 93.28 64.15
C LEU A 260 -89.71 94.49 64.76
N LYS A 261 -88.54 94.89 64.25
CA LYS A 261 -87.79 96.07 64.69
C LYS A 261 -88.37 97.37 64.14
N ASP A 262 -89.06 97.36 63.01
CA ASP A 262 -89.82 98.50 62.50
C ASP A 262 -91.17 98.63 63.22
N PHE A 263 -91.82 97.50 63.51
CA PHE A 263 -92.96 97.43 64.44
C PHE A 263 -92.56 97.88 65.86
N MET A 264 -91.39 97.45 66.34
CA MET A 264 -90.82 97.86 67.62
C MET A 264 -90.16 99.25 67.56
N SER A 265 -89.85 99.82 66.40
CA SER A 265 -89.39 101.21 66.26
C SER A 265 -90.60 102.14 66.29
N THR A 266 -91.70 101.75 65.65
CA THR A 266 -92.99 102.44 65.79
C THR A 266 -93.58 102.30 67.20
N LYS A 267 -93.35 101.18 67.90
CA LYS A 267 -93.71 100.97 69.32
C LYS A 267 -92.74 101.56 70.35
N SER A 268 -91.43 101.61 70.10
CA SER A 268 -90.42 102.10 71.06
C SER A 268 -90.00 103.55 70.84
N LYS A 269 -90.48 104.19 69.77
CA LYS A 269 -90.73 105.65 69.79
C LYS A 269 -91.69 106.07 70.92
N GLU A 270 -92.42 105.12 71.51
CA GLU A 270 -93.25 105.32 72.71
C GLU A 270 -92.46 105.11 74.02
N ARG A 271 -91.44 104.22 74.07
CA ARG A 271 -90.76 103.74 75.31
C ARG A 271 -89.32 103.26 75.05
N ASP A 272 -88.34 103.74 75.81
CA ASP A 272 -86.88 103.56 75.58
C ASP A 272 -86.09 103.35 76.90
N HIS A 273 -84.84 102.85 76.80
CA HIS A 273 -83.67 102.94 77.70
C HIS A 273 -83.21 101.79 78.67
N LYS A 274 -81.99 101.27 78.38
CA LYS A 274 -80.80 101.03 79.30
C LYS A 274 -80.84 99.82 80.29
N ARG A 275 -79.73 99.17 80.75
CA ARG A 275 -78.25 99.27 80.52
C ARG A 275 -77.41 98.07 81.07
N THR A 276 -76.27 97.77 80.41
CA THR A 276 -74.89 97.31 80.86
C THR A 276 -74.57 96.54 82.17
N GLU A 277 -73.81 95.42 82.01
CA GLU A 277 -72.47 95.01 82.57
C GLU A 277 -72.07 95.12 84.07
N LYS A 278 -71.33 94.09 84.58
CA LYS A 278 -69.87 94.10 84.97
C LYS A 278 -69.46 92.99 85.97
N GLY A 279 -68.14 92.69 86.08
CA GLY A 279 -67.53 91.97 87.22
C GLY A 279 -66.17 91.30 86.93
N GLU A 280 -65.08 91.80 87.53
CA GLU A 280 -63.69 91.30 87.40
C GLU A 280 -63.09 91.04 88.81
N ASP A 281 -61.75 91.14 89.00
CA ASP A 281 -60.99 91.07 90.27
C ASP A 281 -60.47 89.68 90.74
N MET A 282 -59.69 89.01 89.89
CA MET A 282 -58.62 88.07 90.31
C MET A 282 -57.38 88.18 89.39
N VAL A 283 -56.98 89.43 89.09
CA VAL A 283 -56.05 89.76 88.00
C VAL A 283 -54.63 90.04 88.53
N ASP A 284 -54.54 90.70 89.68
CA ASP A 284 -53.37 91.39 90.23
C ASP A 284 -52.08 90.54 90.26
N SER A 285 -52.18 89.24 90.62
CA SER A 285 -51.03 88.34 90.74
C SER A 285 -50.52 87.75 89.42
N LEU A 286 -51.32 87.86 88.34
CA LEU A 286 -50.86 87.61 86.98
C LEU A 286 -50.36 88.91 86.33
N GLU A 287 -51.00 90.03 86.64
CA GLU A 287 -50.73 91.36 86.09
C GLU A 287 -49.26 91.80 86.23
N GLU A 288 -48.60 91.52 87.36
CA GLU A 288 -47.16 91.81 87.53
C GLU A 288 -46.25 91.04 86.55
N VAL A 289 -46.62 89.81 86.17
CA VAL A 289 -45.91 89.01 85.16
C VAL A 289 -46.30 89.47 83.76
N PHE A 290 -47.59 89.78 83.54
CA PHE A 290 -48.09 90.26 82.26
C PHE A 290 -47.52 91.63 81.87
N HIS A 291 -47.47 92.62 82.76
CA HIS A 291 -46.81 93.92 82.50
C HIS A 291 -45.35 93.74 82.06
N ARG A 292 -44.65 92.71 82.56
CA ARG A 292 -43.26 92.40 82.23
C ARG A 292 -43.08 91.74 80.85
N ILE A 293 -44.15 91.16 80.30
CA ILE A 293 -44.19 90.64 78.92
C ILE A 293 -44.76 91.70 77.97
N GLN A 294 -45.82 92.39 78.37
CA GLN A 294 -46.45 93.52 77.67
C GLN A 294 -45.45 94.63 77.32
N SER A 295 -44.55 94.98 78.24
CA SER A 295 -43.46 95.94 78.00
C SER A 295 -42.37 95.44 77.02
N MET A 296 -42.37 94.15 76.68
CA MET A 296 -41.47 93.52 75.71
C MET A 296 -42.16 93.16 74.37
N THR A 297 -43.49 93.08 74.32
CA THR A 297 -44.27 92.65 73.14
C THR A 297 -45.26 93.68 72.59
N GLY A 298 -45.72 94.63 73.40
CA GLY A 298 -46.47 95.82 72.94
C GLY A 298 -47.94 95.60 72.55
N GLU A 299 -48.59 94.53 73.02
CA GLU A 299 -50.03 94.30 72.81
C GLU A 299 -50.81 94.29 74.14
N GLU A 300 -52.07 94.72 74.09
CA GLU A 300 -52.87 95.08 75.28
C GLU A 300 -53.89 94.01 75.71
N ASP A 301 -54.23 93.04 74.85
CA ASP A 301 -55.22 91.99 75.15
C ASP A 301 -54.59 90.70 75.71
N LEU A 302 -55.04 90.30 76.90
CA LEU A 302 -54.43 89.26 77.72
C LEU A 302 -54.64 87.85 77.14
N ASP A 303 -55.90 87.50 76.81
CA ASP A 303 -56.24 86.22 76.16
C ASP A 303 -55.65 86.10 74.76
N LEU A 304 -55.50 87.23 74.04
CA LEU A 304 -54.89 87.25 72.71
C LEU A 304 -53.40 86.92 72.78
N LEU A 305 -52.69 87.43 73.78
CA LEU A 305 -51.28 87.12 74.02
C LEU A 305 -51.06 85.64 74.39
N VAL A 306 -51.89 85.07 75.27
CA VAL A 306 -51.83 83.63 75.61
C VAL A 306 -52.16 82.77 74.39
N SER A 307 -53.21 83.12 73.63
CA SER A 307 -53.57 82.41 72.40
C SER A 307 -52.45 82.46 71.35
N LYS A 308 -51.79 83.61 71.19
CA LYS A 308 -50.59 83.75 70.33
C LYS A 308 -49.42 82.92 70.84
N PHE A 309 -49.20 82.84 72.15
CA PHE A 309 -48.10 82.06 72.72
C PHE A 309 -48.31 80.55 72.57
N ILE A 310 -49.54 80.05 72.78
CA ILE A 310 -49.88 78.65 72.51
C ILE A 310 -49.72 78.35 71.02
N GLN A 311 -50.19 79.23 70.13
CA GLN A 311 -49.99 79.06 68.68
C GLN A 311 -48.52 79.07 68.26
N THR A 312 -47.66 79.89 68.86
CA THR A 312 -46.21 79.84 68.57
C THR A 312 -45.53 78.64 69.23
N GLU A 313 -45.99 78.14 70.37
CA GLU A 313 -45.51 76.89 70.98
C GLU A 313 -45.90 75.67 70.13
N GLU A 314 -47.15 75.58 69.66
CA GLU A 314 -47.61 74.54 68.71
C GLU A 314 -46.85 74.60 67.39
N GLN A 315 -46.62 75.79 66.84
CA GLN A 315 -45.80 75.98 65.63
C GLN A 315 -44.33 75.59 65.87
N ASN A 316 -43.74 75.95 67.00
CA ASN A 316 -42.38 75.56 67.35
C ASN A 316 -42.25 74.05 67.59
N PHE A 317 -43.27 73.40 68.18
CA PHE A 317 -43.30 71.94 68.36
C PHE A 317 -43.45 71.21 67.02
N ALA A 318 -44.32 71.70 66.13
CA ALA A 318 -44.44 71.19 64.76
C ALA A 318 -43.13 71.36 63.97
N LEU A 319 -42.49 72.54 64.05
CA LEU A 319 -41.18 72.81 63.45
C LEU A 319 -40.07 71.91 64.03
N PHE A 320 -40.05 71.69 65.35
CA PHE A 320 -39.08 70.81 66.01
C PHE A 320 -39.24 69.35 65.54
N ASN A 321 -40.48 68.86 65.48
CA ASN A 321 -40.76 67.51 64.96
C ASN A 321 -40.37 67.38 63.48
N TYR A 322 -40.68 68.38 62.65
CA TYR A 322 -40.26 68.42 61.25
C TYR A 322 -38.74 68.46 61.09
N VAL A 323 -38.03 69.23 61.91
CA VAL A 323 -36.55 69.28 61.91
C VAL A 323 -35.94 67.94 62.33
N ASN A 324 -36.54 67.25 63.31
CA ASN A 324 -36.10 65.91 63.70
C ASN A 324 -36.37 64.87 62.60
N GLU A 325 -37.54 64.92 61.95
CA GLU A 325 -37.89 64.06 60.82
C GLU A 325 -36.94 64.29 59.63
N GLN A 326 -36.69 65.55 59.26
CA GLN A 326 -35.71 65.92 58.24
C GLN A 326 -34.27 65.53 58.61
N ASN A 327 -33.88 65.56 59.89
CA ASN A 327 -32.56 65.07 60.31
C ASN A 327 -32.46 63.53 60.21
N ASN A 328 -33.52 62.81 60.58
CA ASN A 328 -33.59 61.36 60.43
C ASN A 328 -33.54 60.94 58.95
N GLU A 329 -34.26 61.64 58.07
CA GLU A 329 -34.15 61.45 56.61
C GLU A 329 -32.73 61.77 56.11
N ALA A 330 -32.12 62.87 56.58
CA ALA A 330 -30.76 63.23 56.21
C ALA A 330 -29.70 62.24 56.73
N GLU A 331 -29.92 61.58 57.86
CA GLU A 331 -29.05 60.50 58.35
C GLU A 331 -29.24 59.21 57.55
N SER A 332 -30.48 58.80 57.28
CA SER A 332 -30.78 57.68 56.36
C SER A 332 -30.15 57.88 54.98
N LEU A 333 -30.24 59.09 54.41
CA LEU A 333 -29.62 59.42 53.13
C LEU A 333 -28.09 59.42 53.19
N LYS A 334 -27.48 59.92 54.28
CA LYS A 334 -26.02 59.82 54.49
C LYS A 334 -25.55 58.36 54.55
N ASP A 335 -26.30 57.48 55.21
CA ASP A 335 -25.93 56.06 55.33
C ASP A 335 -26.15 55.29 54.02
N GLN A 336 -27.20 55.60 53.26
CA GLN A 336 -27.37 55.12 51.88
C GLN A 336 -26.21 55.58 50.98
N ILE A 337 -25.77 56.84 51.09
CA ILE A 337 -24.61 57.36 50.36
C ILE A 337 -23.33 56.62 50.75
N LYS A 338 -23.08 56.35 52.04
CA LYS A 338 -21.94 55.54 52.51
C LYS A 338 -21.99 54.12 51.93
N GLN A 339 -23.16 53.48 51.94
CA GLN A 339 -23.34 52.13 51.39
C GLN A 339 -23.02 52.12 49.89
N VAL A 340 -23.60 53.03 49.11
CA VAL A 340 -23.32 53.14 47.66
C VAL A 340 -21.85 53.44 47.39
N GLN A 341 -21.19 54.29 48.19
CA GLN A 341 -19.75 54.53 48.08
C GLN A 341 -18.91 53.28 48.40
N GLN A 342 -19.33 52.47 49.37
CA GLN A 342 -18.67 51.20 49.70
C GLN A 342 -18.87 50.14 48.60
N GLU A 343 -20.08 50.04 48.05
CA GLU A 343 -20.39 49.16 46.91
C GLU A 343 -19.61 49.59 45.66
N MET A 344 -19.54 50.89 45.35
CA MET A 344 -18.69 51.41 44.26
C MET A 344 -17.21 51.06 44.46
N GLY A 345 -16.68 51.20 45.67
CA GLY A 345 -15.30 50.81 45.98
C GLY A 345 -15.03 49.31 45.85
N GLN A 346 -16.03 48.46 46.16
CA GLN A 346 -15.95 47.02 45.92
C GLN A 346 -15.95 46.69 44.42
N PHE A 347 -16.86 47.27 43.64
CA PHE A 347 -16.90 47.07 42.19
C PHE A 347 -15.62 47.57 41.50
N GLN A 348 -15.04 48.69 41.93
CA GLN A 348 -13.75 49.17 41.41
C GLN A 348 -12.60 48.20 41.72
N ALA A 349 -12.52 47.67 42.94
CA ALA A 349 -11.50 46.68 43.29
C ALA A 349 -11.70 45.33 42.56
N GLU A 350 -12.95 44.93 42.29
CA GLU A 350 -13.25 43.76 41.45
C GLU A 350 -12.94 44.00 39.96
N GLU A 351 -13.17 45.21 39.45
CA GLU A 351 -12.85 45.63 38.09
C GLU A 351 -11.32 45.66 37.87
N GLU A 352 -10.55 46.32 38.75
CA GLU A 352 -9.08 46.28 38.73
C GLU A 352 -8.53 44.85 38.82
N SER A 353 -9.11 44.00 39.67
CA SER A 353 -8.67 42.61 39.81
C SER A 353 -9.05 41.74 38.60
N GLN A 354 -10.12 42.06 37.88
CA GLN A 354 -10.50 41.40 36.64
C GLN A 354 -9.63 41.90 35.46
N GLU A 355 -9.42 43.21 35.34
CA GLU A 355 -8.56 43.79 34.30
C GLU A 355 -7.12 43.30 34.44
N ALA A 356 -6.56 43.21 35.65
CA ALA A 356 -5.24 42.63 35.88
C ALA A 356 -5.13 41.17 35.39
N ARG A 357 -6.17 40.35 35.62
CA ARG A 357 -6.23 38.95 35.14
C ARG A 357 -6.42 38.86 33.63
N HIS A 358 -7.21 39.76 33.04
CA HIS A 358 -7.37 39.85 31.60
C HIS A 358 -6.08 40.30 30.92
N CYS A 359 -5.37 41.28 31.47
CA CYS A 359 -4.06 41.70 31.00
C CYS A 359 -3.04 40.56 31.07
N SER A 360 -2.93 39.83 32.20
CA SER A 360 -1.99 38.70 32.31
C SER A 360 -2.31 37.59 31.30
N LEU A 361 -3.59 37.22 31.16
CA LEU A 361 -4.04 36.21 30.19
C LEU A 361 -3.78 36.64 28.74
N LEU A 362 -3.98 37.92 28.40
CA LEU A 362 -3.66 38.46 27.08
C LEU A 362 -2.16 38.44 26.81
N THR A 363 -1.31 38.79 27.79
CA THR A 363 0.15 38.66 27.64
C THR A 363 0.60 37.21 27.49
N ASP A 364 -0.01 36.28 28.23
CA ASP A 364 0.31 34.84 28.09
C ASP A 364 -0.04 34.34 26.68
N ILE A 365 -1.24 34.65 26.19
CA ILE A 365 -1.71 34.30 24.83
C ILE A 365 -0.79 34.91 23.76
N ASP A 366 -0.42 36.19 23.87
CA ASP A 366 0.51 36.86 22.95
C ASP A 366 1.90 36.21 22.97
N THR A 367 2.44 35.81 24.13
CA THR A 367 3.72 35.07 24.15
C THR A 367 3.61 33.70 23.49
N GLN A 368 2.49 32.98 23.64
CA GLN A 368 2.28 31.68 23.00
C GLN A 368 2.06 31.81 21.49
N GLN A 369 1.36 32.87 21.05
CA GLN A 369 1.24 33.21 19.63
C GLN A 369 2.62 33.47 19.03
N ARG A 370 3.44 34.36 19.61
CA ARG A 370 4.80 34.66 19.12
C ARG A 370 5.71 33.42 19.10
N LYS A 371 5.66 32.57 20.13
CA LYS A 371 6.39 31.27 20.16
C LYS A 371 5.95 30.36 19.01
N THR A 372 4.67 30.38 18.66
CA THR A 372 4.11 29.58 17.56
C THR A 372 4.49 30.16 16.20
N GLU A 373 4.41 31.48 16.02
CA GLU A 373 4.83 32.18 14.80
C GLU A 373 6.30 31.95 14.47
N VAL A 374 7.20 32.02 15.47
CA VAL A 374 8.63 31.71 15.28
C VAL A 374 8.85 30.24 14.87
N ARG A 375 8.07 29.30 15.42
CA ARG A 375 8.11 27.89 14.98
C ARG A 375 7.62 27.73 13.54
N VAL A 376 6.52 28.38 13.16
CA VAL A 376 6.01 28.38 11.77
C VAL A 376 7.06 28.93 10.82
N GLN A 377 7.67 30.08 11.12
CA GLN A 377 8.73 30.68 10.29
C GLN A 377 9.97 29.76 10.14
N SER A 378 10.33 29.00 11.19
CA SER A 378 11.42 28.03 11.10
C SER A 378 11.08 26.83 10.21
N TYR A 379 9.86 26.30 10.29
CA TYR A 379 9.40 25.22 9.40
C TYR A 379 9.20 25.69 7.95
N GLU A 380 8.70 26.91 7.72
CA GLU A 380 8.65 27.53 6.40
C GLU A 380 10.06 27.69 5.81
N SER A 381 11.02 28.15 6.62
CA SER A 381 12.42 28.28 6.20
C SER A 381 12.99 26.94 5.73
N GLN A 382 12.84 25.88 6.55
CA GLN A 382 13.24 24.51 6.22
C GLN A 382 12.52 23.97 4.97
N ALA A 383 11.23 24.24 4.81
CA ALA A 383 10.46 23.84 3.63
C ALA A 383 10.97 24.54 2.35
N THR A 384 11.30 25.84 2.40
CA THR A 384 11.90 26.52 1.24
C THR A 384 13.30 26.01 0.92
N GLU A 385 14.08 25.55 1.92
CA GLU A 385 15.38 24.94 1.68
C GLU A 385 15.25 23.56 1.04
N ALA A 386 14.38 22.70 1.56
CA ALA A 386 14.05 21.41 0.97
C ALA A 386 13.53 21.55 -0.47
N SER A 387 12.66 22.54 -0.74
CA SER A 387 12.18 22.86 -2.09
C SER A 387 13.31 23.28 -3.03
N LYS A 388 14.25 24.12 -2.59
CA LYS A 388 15.43 24.52 -3.40
C LYS A 388 16.33 23.32 -3.73
N ILE A 389 16.50 22.39 -2.78
CA ILE A 389 17.26 21.15 -3.00
C ILE A 389 16.52 20.26 -4.01
N LEU A 390 15.20 20.12 -3.89
CA LEU A 390 14.38 19.34 -4.80
C LEU A 390 14.40 19.91 -6.24
N ASP A 391 14.30 21.22 -6.41
CA ASP A 391 14.41 21.87 -7.73
C ASP A 391 15.81 21.71 -8.34
N GLN A 392 16.87 21.70 -7.52
CA GLN A 392 18.23 21.37 -7.98
C GLN A 392 18.33 19.91 -8.45
N ILE A 393 17.77 18.96 -7.70
CA ILE A 393 17.72 17.54 -8.08
C ILE A 393 16.92 17.36 -9.37
N LYS A 394 15.71 17.92 -9.46
CA LYS A 394 14.87 17.95 -10.67
C LYS A 394 15.62 18.50 -11.90
N THR A 395 16.35 19.60 -11.72
CA THR A 395 17.20 20.20 -12.77
C THR A 395 18.37 19.28 -13.16
N GLY A 396 19.01 18.65 -12.18
CA GLY A 396 20.10 17.69 -12.40
C GLY A 396 19.64 16.43 -13.16
N VAL A 397 18.52 15.84 -12.74
CA VAL A 397 17.89 14.69 -13.39
C VAL A 397 17.49 15.03 -14.83
N GLY A 398 16.89 16.20 -15.07
CA GLY A 398 16.57 16.64 -16.44
C GLY A 398 17.81 16.78 -17.34
N ARG A 399 18.90 17.36 -16.81
CA ARG A 399 20.19 17.44 -17.55
C ARG A 399 20.76 16.05 -17.85
N MET A 400 20.71 15.12 -16.90
CA MET A 400 21.19 13.74 -17.10
C MET A 400 20.32 12.98 -18.10
N PHE A 401 18.99 13.09 -18.00
CA PHE A 401 18.03 12.45 -18.90
C PHE A 401 18.25 12.87 -20.37
N HIS A 402 18.44 14.17 -20.61
CA HIS A 402 18.79 14.67 -21.95
C HIS A 402 20.20 14.25 -22.41
N LYS A 403 21.19 14.21 -21.51
CA LYS A 403 22.58 13.85 -21.85
C LYS A 403 22.78 12.36 -22.15
N LEU A 404 21.95 11.49 -21.58
CA LEU A 404 22.01 10.03 -21.75
C LEU A 404 21.14 9.51 -22.92
N GLU A 405 20.42 10.42 -23.60
CA GLU A 405 19.45 10.10 -24.65
C GLU A 405 18.50 8.97 -24.20
N CYS A 406 17.85 9.16 -23.05
CA CYS A 406 16.87 8.22 -22.52
C CYS A 406 15.60 8.21 -23.39
N ASP A 407 15.07 7.02 -23.68
CA ASP A 407 13.94 6.83 -24.59
C ASP A 407 12.66 7.52 -24.09
N PHE A 408 12.28 8.60 -24.77
CA PHE A 408 11.12 9.42 -24.39
C PHE A 408 9.78 8.70 -24.54
N SER A 409 9.68 7.78 -25.50
CA SER A 409 8.45 7.04 -25.83
C SER A 409 7.90 6.21 -24.67
N VAL A 410 8.78 5.50 -23.95
CA VAL A 410 8.42 4.71 -22.75
C VAL A 410 7.83 5.59 -21.65
N LEU A 411 8.27 6.85 -21.60
CA LEU A 411 7.80 7.82 -20.62
C LEU A 411 6.48 8.50 -21.06
N GLU A 412 6.34 8.81 -22.35
CA GLU A 412 5.14 9.43 -22.94
C GLU A 412 3.92 8.50 -22.87
N ASP A 413 4.11 7.20 -23.12
CA ASP A 413 3.08 6.15 -22.95
C ASP A 413 2.64 5.97 -21.47
N MET A 414 3.50 6.32 -20.50
CA MET A 414 3.26 6.10 -19.06
C MET A 414 2.76 7.33 -18.30
N LEU A 415 3.22 8.53 -18.65
CA LEU A 415 2.88 9.78 -17.96
C LEU A 415 1.88 10.65 -18.76
N GLY A 416 1.67 10.35 -20.05
CA GLY A 416 0.97 11.22 -20.97
C GLY A 416 1.76 12.47 -21.32
N SER A 417 1.13 13.41 -22.04
CA SER A 417 1.80 14.54 -22.69
C SER A 417 2.28 15.67 -21.76
N SER A 418 2.47 15.41 -20.46
CA SER A 418 3.18 16.32 -19.55
C SER A 418 4.68 16.01 -19.59
N THR A 419 5.41 16.71 -20.46
CA THR A 419 6.87 16.61 -20.63
C THR A 419 7.69 17.10 -19.43
N GLU A 420 7.04 17.68 -18.42
CA GLU A 420 7.67 18.29 -17.24
C GLU A 420 7.96 17.29 -16.11
N ILE A 421 9.18 17.36 -15.57
CA ILE A 421 9.55 16.65 -14.34
C ILE A 421 8.78 17.26 -13.15
N ARG A 422 7.81 16.51 -12.62
CA ARG A 422 7.06 16.80 -11.39
C ARG A 422 7.53 15.93 -10.24
N GLU A 423 7.34 16.37 -9.00
CA GLU A 423 7.72 15.63 -7.78
C GLU A 423 7.26 14.17 -7.78
N SER A 424 5.99 13.93 -8.11
CA SER A 424 5.40 12.59 -8.28
C SER A 424 6.11 11.71 -9.31
N ASN A 425 6.82 12.32 -10.26
CA ASN A 425 7.41 11.67 -11.41
C ASN A 425 8.95 11.62 -11.32
N ILE A 426 9.61 12.38 -10.44
CA ILE A 426 11.09 12.40 -10.30
C ILE A 426 11.65 10.98 -10.16
N MET A 427 10.99 10.12 -9.38
CA MET A 427 11.38 8.72 -9.22
C MET A 427 11.32 7.91 -10.53
N THR A 428 10.32 8.14 -11.41
CA THR A 428 10.24 7.42 -12.69
C THR A 428 11.29 7.93 -13.69
N TYR A 429 11.61 9.23 -13.68
CA TYR A 429 12.75 9.75 -14.45
C TYR A 429 14.08 9.19 -13.93
N LEU A 430 14.27 9.08 -12.61
CA LEU A 430 15.47 8.49 -12.00
C LEU A 430 15.65 7.02 -12.37
N SER A 431 14.62 6.17 -12.27
CA SER A 431 14.72 4.76 -12.65
C SER A 431 14.98 4.56 -14.15
N LEU A 432 14.49 5.45 -15.02
CA LEU A 432 14.79 5.39 -16.45
C LEU A 432 16.22 5.87 -16.78
N VAL A 433 16.72 6.88 -16.05
CA VAL A 433 18.15 7.26 -16.06
C VAL A 433 19.03 6.10 -15.60
N GLU A 434 18.70 5.49 -14.46
CA GLU A 434 19.41 4.35 -13.86
C GLU A 434 19.52 3.18 -14.84
N ASN A 435 18.39 2.75 -15.43
CA ASN A 435 18.38 1.68 -16.42
C ASN A 435 19.27 2.03 -17.64
N ARG A 436 19.19 3.27 -18.14
CA ARG A 436 20.01 3.73 -19.27
C ARG A 436 21.50 3.76 -18.93
N THR A 437 21.89 4.16 -17.71
CA THR A 437 23.29 4.04 -17.26
C THR A 437 23.74 2.59 -17.13
N ASN A 438 22.88 1.67 -16.67
CA ASN A 438 23.21 0.25 -16.56
C ASN A 438 23.39 -0.40 -17.94
N ASP A 439 22.59 -0.02 -18.94
CA ASP A 439 22.78 -0.42 -20.35
C ASP A 439 24.13 0.10 -20.90
N LEU A 440 24.45 1.37 -20.67
CA LEU A 440 25.70 2.00 -21.13
C LEU A 440 26.94 1.37 -20.46
N LEU A 441 26.90 1.11 -19.16
CA LEU A 441 27.95 0.39 -18.41
C LEU A 441 28.11 -1.04 -18.92
N SER A 442 27.01 -1.75 -19.19
CA SER A 442 27.03 -3.09 -19.77
C SER A 442 27.67 -3.11 -21.17
N MET A 443 27.37 -2.10 -22.00
CA MET A 443 28.03 -1.92 -23.30
C MET A 443 29.51 -1.57 -23.16
N GLN A 444 29.90 -0.74 -22.19
CA GLN A 444 31.30 -0.42 -21.91
C GLN A 444 32.10 -1.65 -21.46
N VAL A 445 31.54 -2.48 -20.58
CA VAL A 445 32.13 -3.75 -20.14
C VAL A 445 32.33 -4.71 -21.32
N PHE A 446 31.34 -4.80 -22.23
CA PHE A 446 31.40 -5.61 -23.45
C PHE A 446 32.40 -5.09 -24.50
N LEU A 447 32.55 -3.76 -24.63
CA LEU A 447 33.57 -3.16 -25.49
C LEU A 447 34.97 -3.40 -24.93
N ASN A 448 35.15 -3.25 -23.61
CA ASN A 448 36.40 -3.58 -22.93
C ASN A 448 36.77 -5.06 -23.10
N SER A 449 35.80 -6.00 -23.01
CA SER A 449 36.06 -7.42 -23.23
C SER A 449 36.43 -7.78 -24.68
N LYS A 450 36.16 -6.89 -25.64
CA LYS A 450 36.55 -7.04 -27.05
C LYS A 450 37.88 -6.36 -27.40
N ASN A 451 38.34 -5.42 -26.59
CA ASN A 451 39.62 -4.73 -26.77
C ASN A 451 40.78 -5.62 -26.29
N LEU A 452 41.11 -6.64 -27.08
CA LEU A 452 42.10 -7.70 -26.85
C LEU A 452 43.57 -7.25 -26.62
N GLY A 453 43.83 -5.95 -26.38
CA GLY A 453 45.16 -5.36 -26.30
C GLY A 453 45.66 -5.00 -24.89
N ASN A 454 44.77 -4.87 -23.90
CA ASN A 454 45.12 -4.60 -22.50
C ASN A 454 44.65 -5.76 -21.60
N ASN A 455 45.40 -6.03 -20.52
CA ASN A 455 45.11 -7.12 -19.58
C ASN A 455 43.69 -7.01 -19.01
N TYR A 456 42.83 -7.97 -19.36
CA TYR A 456 41.44 -8.04 -18.89
C TYR A 456 41.35 -9.07 -17.77
N ASP A 457 41.54 -8.64 -16.52
CA ASP A 457 41.35 -9.50 -15.35
C ASP A 457 39.85 -9.72 -15.10
N GLU A 458 39.42 -10.99 -15.00
CA GLU A 458 37.99 -11.34 -14.78
C GLU A 458 37.41 -10.77 -13.47
N LYS A 459 38.29 -10.29 -12.57
CA LYS A 459 37.94 -9.67 -11.28
C LYS A 459 37.44 -8.23 -11.40
N ASP A 460 37.70 -7.55 -12.51
CA ASP A 460 37.29 -6.15 -12.70
C ASP A 460 35.87 -6.04 -13.29
N VAL A 461 35.32 -7.14 -13.83
CA VAL A 461 33.98 -7.17 -14.43
C VAL A 461 32.87 -6.74 -13.43
N PRO A 462 32.85 -7.20 -12.16
CA PRO A 462 31.92 -6.69 -11.16
C PRO A 462 32.19 -5.22 -10.79
N TRP A 463 33.46 -4.78 -10.78
CA TRP A 463 33.84 -3.41 -10.42
C TRP A 463 33.30 -2.40 -11.43
N PHE A 464 33.47 -2.67 -12.73
CA PHE A 464 32.91 -1.83 -13.80
C PHE A 464 31.37 -1.85 -13.85
N LEU A 465 30.73 -2.99 -13.57
CA LEU A 465 29.26 -3.09 -13.54
C LEU A 465 28.64 -2.37 -12.32
N LEU A 466 29.34 -2.29 -11.20
CA LEU A 466 28.88 -1.61 -9.98
C LEU A 466 29.20 -0.10 -9.94
N SER A 467 29.78 0.45 -11.01
CA SER A 467 30.09 1.87 -11.17
C SER A 467 30.89 2.50 -10.02
N GLN A 468 31.77 1.74 -9.36
CA GLN A 468 32.65 2.30 -8.33
C GLN A 468 33.75 3.15 -9.02
N SER A 469 33.62 4.47 -8.86
CA SER A 469 34.47 5.47 -9.49
C SER A 469 35.92 5.31 -9.06
N LEU A 470 36.83 5.21 -10.03
CA LEU A 470 38.24 4.87 -9.85
C LEU A 470 39.11 5.91 -9.12
N ASP A 471 38.50 6.98 -8.58
CA ASP A 471 39.20 8.16 -8.06
C ASP A 471 38.51 8.79 -6.83
N ILE A 472 37.80 7.97 -6.05
CA ILE A 472 37.41 8.31 -4.68
C ILE A 472 38.15 7.35 -3.75
N GLN A 473 39.16 7.85 -3.03
CA GLN A 473 39.71 7.09 -1.91
C GLN A 473 38.61 6.89 -0.86
N PRO A 474 38.55 5.72 -0.19
CA PRO A 474 37.69 5.53 0.96
C PRO A 474 38.26 6.30 2.17
N GLU A 475 38.07 7.62 2.18
CA GLU A 475 37.81 8.28 3.45
C GLU A 475 36.67 7.52 4.13
N ASN A 476 36.86 7.13 5.38
CA ASN A 476 35.87 6.39 6.13
C ASN A 476 34.72 7.32 6.51
N LEU A 477 33.84 7.59 5.54
CA LEU A 477 32.52 8.16 5.76
C LEU A 477 31.71 7.15 6.58
N LEU A 478 31.94 7.21 7.89
CA LEU A 478 31.07 6.63 8.90
C LEU A 478 29.73 7.34 8.77
N ILE A 479 28.84 6.80 7.93
CA ILE A 479 27.45 7.25 7.81
C ILE A 479 26.74 6.84 9.10
N GLN A 480 26.99 7.61 10.14
CA GLN A 480 26.26 7.56 11.39
C GLN A 480 24.84 8.04 11.07
N PRO A 481 23.79 7.21 11.24
CA PRO A 481 22.43 7.69 11.07
C PRO A 481 22.19 8.84 12.05
N PRO A 482 21.37 9.85 11.69
CA PRO A 482 21.10 10.97 12.58
C PRO A 482 20.59 10.45 13.93
N SER A 483 21.33 10.73 15.00
CA SER A 483 20.95 10.28 16.33
C SER A 483 19.62 10.91 16.71
N ALA A 484 18.69 10.10 17.21
CA ALA A 484 17.33 10.55 17.51
C ALA A 484 17.28 11.30 18.85
N GLY A 485 17.83 12.53 18.86
CA GLY A 485 17.51 13.57 19.84
C GLY A 485 17.93 13.32 21.29
N ASP A 486 19.22 13.16 21.55
CA ASP A 486 19.80 13.48 22.88
C ASP A 486 19.93 15.01 23.04
N ASP A 487 18.82 15.74 22.86
CA ASP A 487 18.68 17.20 22.98
C ASP A 487 17.35 17.53 23.70
N ILE A 488 17.10 16.84 24.82
CA ILE A 488 16.08 17.23 25.81
C ILE A 488 16.76 17.39 27.17
N GLU A 489 17.43 18.53 27.35
CA GLU A 489 17.73 19.02 28.69
C GLU A 489 16.41 19.38 29.39
N THR A 490 15.97 18.47 30.27
CA THR A 490 15.24 18.71 31.52
C THR A 490 14.54 20.07 31.67
N GLU A 491 13.27 20.17 31.28
CA GLU A 491 12.30 21.07 31.92
C GLU A 491 10.90 20.41 31.93
N ALA A 492 10.09 20.73 32.94
CA ALA A 492 8.98 19.86 33.34
C ALA A 492 7.70 20.03 32.50
N SER A 493 7.18 18.93 31.96
CA SER A 493 5.75 18.79 31.67
C SER A 493 5.31 17.31 31.71
N LEU A 494 4.11 17.07 32.25
CA LEU A 494 3.51 15.74 32.45
C LEU A 494 2.43 15.46 31.40
N VAL A 495 1.98 14.19 31.38
CA VAL A 495 0.83 13.64 30.62
C VAL A 495 1.10 13.34 29.14
N THR A 496 1.32 12.06 28.86
CA THR A 496 1.07 11.39 27.58
C THR A 496 0.33 10.08 27.84
N ASP A 497 -0.56 9.67 26.93
CA ASP A 497 -1.61 8.65 27.17
C ASP A 497 -1.11 7.18 27.11
N GLU A 498 -0.21 6.78 28.02
CA GLU A 498 0.38 5.41 28.07
C GLU A 498 0.01 4.59 29.34
N ASP A 499 -0.80 5.12 30.26
CA ASP A 499 -1.14 4.43 31.54
C ASP A 499 -2.29 3.39 31.43
N ASP A 500 -3.00 3.30 30.29
CA ASP A 500 -4.19 2.43 30.12
C ASP A 500 -3.87 0.93 29.90
N ARG A 501 -2.59 0.53 30.03
CA ARG A 501 -2.13 -0.87 29.88
C ARG A 501 -1.77 -1.49 31.24
N PRO A 502 -2.37 -2.63 31.64
CA PRO A 502 -2.04 -3.28 32.90
C PRO A 502 -0.59 -3.81 32.89
N LEU A 503 0.28 -3.19 33.69
CA LEU A 503 1.69 -3.55 33.81
C LEU A 503 1.88 -4.99 34.34
N THR A 504 2.91 -5.67 33.85
CA THR A 504 3.25 -7.01 34.34
C THR A 504 3.97 -6.95 35.69
N GLN A 505 3.91 -8.06 36.44
CA GLN A 505 4.50 -8.16 37.77
C GLN A 505 6.03 -7.92 37.81
N LYS A 506 6.73 -8.04 36.66
CA LYS A 506 8.16 -7.75 36.55
C LYS A 506 8.42 -6.24 36.46
N GLU A 507 7.68 -5.54 35.60
CA GLU A 507 7.78 -4.09 35.42
C GLU A 507 7.37 -3.36 36.70
N LEU A 508 6.29 -3.80 37.36
CA LEU A 508 5.84 -3.23 38.64
C LEU A 508 6.89 -3.40 39.75
N ARG A 509 7.58 -4.55 39.81
CA ARG A 509 8.72 -4.75 40.71
C ARG A 509 9.91 -3.86 40.38
N GLN A 510 10.17 -3.58 39.11
CA GLN A 510 11.24 -2.65 38.70
C GLN A 510 10.90 -1.20 39.08
N ARG A 511 9.66 -0.74 38.84
CA ARG A 511 9.19 0.62 39.23
C ARG A 511 9.35 0.84 40.74
N ILE A 512 8.90 -0.11 41.57
CA ILE A 512 9.06 -0.07 43.04
C ILE A 512 10.55 -0.09 43.43
N LEU A 513 11.39 -0.91 42.79
CA LEU A 513 12.84 -0.92 43.07
C LEU A 513 13.54 0.38 42.67
N THR A 514 13.05 1.11 41.67
CA THR A 514 13.55 2.46 41.35
C THR A 514 13.07 3.50 42.36
N GLU A 515 11.80 3.50 42.78
CA GLU A 515 11.29 4.42 43.81
C GLU A 515 11.98 4.21 45.17
N VAL A 516 12.18 2.96 45.58
CA VAL A 516 12.92 2.63 46.82
C VAL A 516 14.37 3.09 46.72
N ARG A 517 14.97 3.13 45.52
CA ARG A 517 16.34 3.66 45.32
C ARG A 517 16.37 5.19 45.37
N THR A 518 15.47 5.88 44.67
CA THR A 518 15.44 7.35 44.66
C THR A 518 15.12 7.93 46.05
N THR A 519 14.20 7.31 46.78
CA THR A 519 13.92 7.68 48.19
C THR A 519 15.12 7.42 49.09
N HIS A 520 15.84 6.30 48.94
CA HIS A 520 17.07 6.06 49.70
C HIS A 520 18.20 7.04 49.37
N THR A 521 18.33 7.51 48.12
CA THR A 521 19.34 8.53 47.77
C THR A 521 18.99 9.91 48.32
N LEU A 522 17.71 10.31 48.30
CA LEU A 522 17.28 11.59 48.87
C LEU A 522 17.46 11.63 50.40
N ALA A 523 17.28 10.49 51.08
CA ALA A 523 17.47 10.37 52.53
C ALA A 523 18.94 10.54 53.01
N TYR A 524 19.92 10.46 52.11
CA TYR A 524 21.35 10.54 52.45
C TYR A 524 22.03 11.87 52.10
N ILE A 525 21.32 12.83 51.50
CA ILE A 525 21.89 14.09 51.00
C ILE A 525 21.80 15.25 52.02
N ASN A 526 21.04 15.10 53.12
CA ASN A 526 20.95 16.10 54.20
C ASN A 526 21.63 15.66 55.52
N PRO A 527 22.96 15.86 55.67
CA PRO A 527 23.62 15.92 56.98
C PRO A 527 24.11 17.36 57.30
N LEU A 528 23.42 18.01 58.26
CA LEU A 528 23.79 19.26 58.94
C LEU A 528 23.91 20.54 58.09
#